data_AF-A0AAW0MFE1-F1
#
_entry.id   AF-A0AAW0MFE1-F1
#
_cell.length_a   1.000
_cell.length_b   1.000
_cell.length_c   1.000
_cell.angle_alpha   90.00
_cell.angle_beta   90.00
_cell.angle_gamma   90.00
#
_symmetry.space_group_name_H-M   'P 1'
#
loop_
_entity.id
_entity.type
_entity.pdbx_description
1 polymer ?
#
loop_
_entity_poly.entity_id
_entity_poly.type
_entity_poly.pdbx_seq_one_letter_code
_entity_poly.pdbx_strand_id
1 'polypeptide(L)'
;GTIDITVHEVLEGGALKELHKAPGNNKGGQRVNRKFLDCMREFFCDDLWEKYERDFSTEAQKFMYDFEIVKLALDDVKMICYSNLGRLVDKKQKKGKKVFNTVNGLSWKEDKIHISKDKMKSFFWESLVHIRDSLCDILDKHPDIKYILLVGGFAQSTILYEHVQKEFSDQAKVLRPKNPQEAILKGAVMFGRDQSVIRSRKSAFYLRSRCD
;
A
#
# COMPACT_ATOMS: atom_id res chain seq x y z
N GLY A 1 -5.56 2.46 5.07
CA GLY A 1 -5.01 1.10 4.98
C GLY A 1 -3.85 1.07 5.93
N THR A 2 -3.89 0.16 6.89
CA THR A 2 -2.90 0.11 7.96
C THR A 2 -1.75 -0.82 7.62
N ILE A 3 -0.62 -0.62 8.28
CA ILE A 3 0.43 -1.63 8.40
C ILE A 3 0.43 -2.05 9.87
N ASP A 4 0.26 -3.35 10.08
CA ASP A 4 0.26 -4.00 11.39
C ASP A 4 1.36 -5.05 11.38
N ILE A 5 2.27 -5.00 12.36
CA ILE A 5 3.39 -5.94 12.48
C ILE A 5 3.31 -6.61 13.85
N THR A 6 3.38 -7.94 13.84
CA THR A 6 3.30 -8.79 15.04
C THR A 6 4.36 -9.86 14.96
N VAL A 7 5.02 -10.13 16.09
CA VAL A 7 6.00 -11.20 16.25
C VAL A 7 5.34 -12.34 17.00
N HIS A 8 5.45 -13.56 16.46
CA HIS A 8 4.91 -14.76 17.05
C HIS A 8 5.99 -15.83 17.20
N GLU A 9 5.96 -16.52 18.34
CA GLU A 9 6.65 -17.79 18.55
C GLU A 9 5.68 -18.92 18.16
N VAL A 10 6.14 -19.85 17.32
CA VAL A 10 5.41 -21.09 17.01
C VAL A 10 5.83 -22.15 18.01
N LEU A 11 4.91 -22.55 18.89
CA LEU A 11 5.14 -23.54 19.93
C LEU A 11 5.04 -24.96 19.37
N GLU A 12 5.51 -25.93 20.16
CA GLU A 12 5.26 -27.34 19.91
C GLU A 12 3.75 -27.61 19.80
N GLY A 13 3.35 -28.40 18.79
CA GLY A 13 1.95 -28.61 18.44
C GLY A 13 1.32 -27.52 17.55
N GLY A 14 2.07 -26.48 17.16
CA GLY A 14 1.65 -25.49 16.16
C GLY A 14 0.88 -24.29 16.70
N ALA A 15 0.71 -24.18 18.03
CA ALA A 15 0.07 -23.04 18.66
C ALA A 15 0.95 -21.78 18.58
N LEU A 16 0.32 -20.60 18.47
CA LEU A 16 1.02 -19.31 18.36
C LEU A 16 1.01 -18.56 19.69
N LYS A 17 2.16 -17.99 20.05
CA LYS A 17 2.34 -17.08 21.19
C LYS A 17 2.84 -15.73 20.70
N GLU A 18 2.06 -14.68 20.92
CA GLU A 18 2.45 -13.32 20.50
C GLU A 18 3.53 -12.75 21.44
N LEU A 19 4.69 -12.39 20.88
CA LEU A 19 5.83 -11.83 21.62
C LEU A 19 5.82 -10.30 21.60
N HIS A 20 5.47 -9.73 20.45
CA HIS A 20 5.51 -8.29 20.21
C HIS A 20 4.41 -7.90 19.23
N LYS A 21 3.84 -6.72 19.43
CA LYS A 21 2.89 -6.09 18.51
C LYS A 21 3.27 -4.63 18.34
N ALA A 22 3.68 -4.27 17.13
CA ALA A 22 3.98 -2.89 16.79
C ALA A 22 2.67 -2.09 16.66
N PRO A 23 2.68 -0.79 16.98
CA PRO A 23 1.52 0.07 16.76
C PRO A 23 1.14 0.10 15.28
N GLY A 24 -0.14 -0.10 14.99
CA GLY A 24 -0.68 0.07 13.64
C GLY A 24 -0.51 1.52 13.17
N ASN A 25 -0.22 1.72 11.89
CA ASN A 25 -0.03 3.05 11.32
C ASN A 25 -0.73 3.20 9.96
N ASN A 26 -0.90 4.44 9.49
CA ASN A 26 -1.59 4.75 8.23
C ASN A 26 -0.65 4.82 7.01
N LYS A 27 0.45 4.06 7.00
CA LYS A 27 1.46 4.07 5.93
C LYS A 27 1.30 2.91 4.94
N GLY A 28 0.20 2.15 4.99
CA GLY A 28 -0.06 1.04 4.07
C GLY A 28 -0.46 1.48 2.65
N GLY A 29 -1.03 0.58 1.87
CA GLY A 29 -1.33 0.81 0.44
C GLY A 29 -2.23 2.02 0.11
N GLN A 30 -2.99 2.54 1.08
CA GLN A 30 -3.75 3.79 0.90
C GLN A 30 -2.85 5.03 0.87
N ARG A 31 -1.65 4.98 1.46
CA ARG A 31 -0.66 6.05 1.34
C ARG A 31 -0.17 6.18 -0.10
N VAL A 32 0.02 5.06 -0.78
CA VAL A 32 0.38 5.01 -2.21
C VAL A 32 -0.70 5.67 -3.06
N ASN A 33 -1.97 5.36 -2.81
CA ASN A 33 -3.10 6.00 -3.50
C ASN A 33 -3.13 7.51 -3.31
N ARG A 34 -2.86 7.96 -2.08
CA ARG A 34 -2.79 9.38 -1.79
C ARG A 34 -1.66 10.05 -2.56
N LYS A 35 -0.47 9.44 -2.61
CA LYS A 35 0.66 9.97 -3.39
C LYS A 35 0.36 10.03 -4.88
N PHE A 36 -0.35 9.04 -5.40
CA PHE A 36 -0.83 9.07 -6.78
C PHE A 36 -1.84 10.20 -7.01
N LEU A 37 -2.84 10.36 -6.14
CA LEU A 37 -3.82 11.46 -6.22
C LEU A 37 -3.16 12.83 -6.14
N ASP A 38 -2.24 13.03 -5.19
CA ASP A 38 -1.46 14.26 -5.07
C ASP A 38 -0.67 14.53 -6.37
N CYS A 39 -0.13 13.49 -7.00
CA CYS A 39 0.54 13.59 -8.30
C CYS A 39 -0.41 13.94 -9.45
N MET A 40 -1.66 13.44 -9.44
CA MET A 40 -2.67 13.84 -10.44
C MET A 40 -3.04 15.32 -10.28
N ARG A 41 -3.24 15.79 -9.06
CA ARG A 41 -3.49 17.21 -8.76
C ARG A 41 -2.34 18.11 -9.21
N GLU A 42 -1.10 17.66 -9.02
CA GLU A 42 0.08 18.37 -9.54
C GLU A 42 0.12 18.36 -11.07
N PHE A 43 -0.17 17.22 -11.69
CA PHE A 43 -0.08 17.03 -13.13
C PHE A 43 -1.10 17.85 -13.92
N PHE A 44 -2.34 17.98 -13.43
CA PHE A 44 -3.38 18.76 -14.08
C PHE A 44 -3.44 20.21 -13.57
N CYS A 45 -3.28 21.20 -14.45
CA CYS A 45 -3.30 22.61 -14.06
C CYS A 45 -4.70 23.12 -13.65
N ASP A 46 -4.72 24.25 -12.95
CA ASP A 46 -5.90 25.04 -12.56
C ASP A 46 -7.08 24.20 -12.05
N ASP A 47 -6.81 23.36 -11.06
CA ASP A 47 -7.79 22.52 -10.37
C ASP A 47 -8.64 21.61 -11.29
N LEU A 48 -8.09 21.24 -12.45
CA LEU A 48 -8.84 20.42 -13.43
C LEU A 48 -9.14 19.04 -12.83
N TRP A 49 -8.23 18.47 -12.04
CA TRP A 49 -8.46 17.20 -11.34
C TRP A 49 -9.61 17.33 -10.33
N GLU A 50 -9.58 18.36 -9.49
CA GLU A 50 -10.61 18.63 -8.46
C GLU A 50 -11.96 18.87 -9.12
N LYS A 51 -11.98 19.56 -10.26
CA LYS A 51 -13.18 19.72 -11.07
C LYS A 51 -13.69 18.39 -11.61
N TYR A 52 -12.80 17.51 -12.07
CA TYR A 52 -13.17 16.18 -12.53
C TYR A 52 -13.74 15.33 -11.39
N GLU A 53 -13.09 15.32 -10.22
CA GLU A 53 -13.58 14.61 -9.02
C GLU A 53 -14.97 15.11 -8.58
N ARG A 54 -15.21 16.42 -8.61
CA ARG A 54 -16.48 17.02 -8.19
C ARG A 54 -17.59 16.81 -9.20
N ASP A 55 -17.33 17.06 -10.48
CA ASP A 55 -18.37 17.09 -11.52
C ASP A 55 -18.64 15.67 -12.08
N PHE A 56 -17.70 14.74 -11.94
CA PHE A 56 -17.75 13.37 -12.51
C PHE A 56 -17.26 12.30 -11.53
N SER A 57 -17.76 12.34 -10.29
CA SER A 57 -17.29 11.51 -9.17
C SER A 57 -17.26 10.00 -9.44
N THR A 58 -18.24 9.46 -10.18
CA THR A 58 -18.27 8.03 -10.55
C THR A 58 -17.11 7.64 -11.46
N GLU A 59 -16.76 8.48 -12.44
CA GLU A 59 -15.60 8.21 -13.31
C GLU A 59 -14.29 8.42 -12.55
N ALA A 60 -14.22 9.40 -11.65
CA ALA A 60 -13.06 9.58 -10.79
C ALA A 60 -12.83 8.39 -9.85
N GLN A 61 -13.90 7.83 -9.27
CA GLN A 61 -13.83 6.59 -8.49
C GLN A 61 -13.36 5.40 -9.33
N LYS A 62 -13.89 5.26 -10.55
CA LYS A 62 -13.47 4.19 -11.46
C LYS A 62 -12.01 4.34 -11.88
N PHE A 63 -11.56 5.55 -12.14
CA PHE A 63 -10.15 5.84 -12.43
C PHE A 63 -9.23 5.44 -11.25
N MET A 64 -9.66 5.71 -10.01
CA MET A 64 -8.93 5.25 -8.83
C MET A 64 -8.97 3.74 -8.64
N TYR A 65 -10.04 3.07 -9.05
CA TYR A 65 -10.09 1.61 -9.08
C TYR A 65 -9.13 1.04 -10.14
N ASP A 66 -9.06 1.64 -11.32
CA ASP A 66 -8.08 1.25 -12.34
C ASP A 66 -6.65 1.44 -11.83
N PHE A 67 -6.41 2.50 -11.04
CA PHE A 67 -5.13 2.68 -10.34
C PHE A 67 -4.81 1.51 -9.39
N GLU A 68 -5.78 1.02 -8.62
CA GLU A 68 -5.57 -0.15 -7.73
C GLU A 68 -5.08 -1.38 -8.49
N ILE A 69 -5.62 -1.62 -9.70
CA ILE A 69 -5.24 -2.75 -10.54
C ILE A 69 -3.80 -2.58 -11.02
N VAL A 70 -3.47 -1.43 -11.60
CA VAL A 70 -2.14 -1.18 -12.18
C VAL A 70 -1.06 -0.88 -11.14
N LYS A 71 -1.44 -0.52 -9.91
CA LYS A 71 -0.53 -0.35 -8.76
C LYS A 71 0.26 -1.63 -8.45
N LEU A 72 -0.24 -2.78 -8.89
CA LEU A 72 0.44 -4.07 -8.75
C LEU A 72 1.47 -4.34 -9.86
N ALA A 73 1.50 -3.51 -10.91
CA ALA A 73 2.42 -3.66 -12.03
C ALA A 73 3.87 -3.30 -11.65
N LEU A 74 4.83 -3.92 -12.36
CA LEU A 74 6.28 -3.73 -12.18
C LEU A 74 6.93 -2.90 -13.29
N ASP A 75 6.14 -2.41 -14.24
CA ASP A 75 6.59 -1.75 -15.45
C ASP A 75 5.85 -0.43 -15.66
N ASP A 76 6.17 0.26 -16.75
CA ASP A 76 5.44 1.45 -17.19
C ASP A 76 3.95 1.17 -17.29
N VAL A 77 3.16 2.09 -16.72
CA VAL A 77 1.71 1.97 -16.63
C VAL A 77 1.07 2.95 -17.61
N LYS A 78 0.01 2.50 -18.27
CA LYS A 78 -0.87 3.36 -19.07
C LYS A 78 -2.27 3.31 -18.49
N MET A 79 -2.75 4.45 -18.00
CA MET A 79 -4.09 4.59 -17.46
C MET A 79 -4.99 5.24 -18.50
N ILE A 80 -6.09 4.57 -18.83
CA ILE A 80 -7.11 5.11 -19.73
C ILE A 80 -7.84 6.25 -19.01
N CYS A 81 -7.95 7.39 -19.67
CA CYS A 81 -8.73 8.51 -19.18
C CYS A 81 -10.17 8.38 -19.70
N TYR A 82 -11.13 8.61 -18.81
CA TYR A 82 -12.54 8.56 -19.17
C TYR A 82 -12.95 9.78 -19.98
N SER A 83 -14.07 9.65 -20.70
CA SER A 83 -14.51 10.64 -21.68
C SER A 83 -14.77 12.02 -21.06
N ASN A 84 -15.21 12.12 -19.81
CA ASN A 84 -15.37 13.43 -19.18
C ASN A 84 -14.05 14.09 -18.82
N LEU A 85 -13.03 13.33 -18.42
CA LEU A 85 -11.68 13.86 -18.21
C LEU A 85 -11.09 14.37 -19.52
N GLY A 86 -11.18 13.56 -20.59
CA GLY A 86 -10.77 13.97 -21.95
C GLY A 86 -11.49 15.23 -22.42
N ARG A 87 -12.81 15.31 -22.21
CA ARG A 87 -13.60 16.52 -22.55
C ARG A 87 -13.16 17.76 -21.77
N LEU A 88 -12.78 17.63 -20.50
CA LEU A 88 -12.26 18.74 -19.70
C LEU A 88 -10.89 19.21 -20.23
N VAL A 89 -10.01 18.26 -20.57
CA VAL A 89 -8.73 18.51 -21.22
C VAL A 89 -8.94 19.26 -22.54
N ASP A 90 -9.77 18.74 -23.45
CA ASP A 90 -10.07 19.34 -24.76
C ASP A 90 -10.64 20.75 -24.63
N LYS A 91 -11.59 20.95 -23.71
CA LYS A 91 -12.20 22.26 -23.47
C LYS A 91 -11.16 23.28 -23.02
N LYS A 92 -10.15 22.87 -22.27
CA LYS A 92 -9.08 23.73 -21.80
C LYS A 92 -8.05 24.02 -22.89
N GLN A 93 -7.69 23.00 -23.68
CA GLN A 93 -6.82 23.17 -24.87
C GLN A 93 -7.42 24.12 -25.90
N LYS A 94 -8.72 23.98 -26.22
CA LYS A 94 -9.45 24.88 -27.13
C LYS A 94 -9.46 26.35 -26.70
N LYS A 95 -9.25 26.61 -25.40
CA LYS A 95 -9.11 27.96 -24.84
C LYS A 95 -7.66 28.48 -24.85
N GLY A 96 -6.73 27.74 -25.46
CA GLY A 96 -5.31 28.08 -25.48
C GLY A 96 -4.64 28.04 -24.10
N LYS A 97 -5.24 27.36 -23.12
CA LYS A 97 -4.71 27.28 -21.76
C LYS A 97 -3.85 26.04 -21.57
N LYS A 98 -2.77 26.17 -20.80
CA LYS A 98 -1.94 25.04 -20.36
C LYS A 98 -2.79 24.03 -19.58
N VAL A 99 -2.71 22.76 -19.95
CA VAL A 99 -3.51 21.69 -19.30
C VAL A 99 -2.69 20.88 -18.31
N PHE A 100 -1.42 20.60 -18.65
CA PHE A 100 -0.55 19.73 -17.88
C PHE A 100 0.67 20.48 -17.37
N ASN A 101 1.05 20.24 -16.13
CA ASN A 101 2.36 20.59 -15.60
C ASN A 101 3.41 19.54 -15.98
N THR A 102 4.67 19.94 -15.98
CA THR A 102 5.79 19.02 -16.17
C THR A 102 6.01 18.26 -14.87
N VAL A 103 5.55 17.02 -14.82
CA VAL A 103 5.81 16.09 -13.72
C VAL A 103 6.70 14.98 -14.24
N ASN A 104 7.91 14.84 -13.69
CA ASN A 104 8.87 13.83 -14.14
C ASN A 104 8.25 12.43 -14.16
N GLY A 105 8.37 11.68 -15.26
CA GLY A 105 7.80 10.33 -15.38
C GLY A 105 6.30 10.26 -15.61
N LEU A 106 5.60 11.39 -15.81
CA LEU A 106 4.22 11.44 -16.29
C LEU A 106 4.17 12.05 -17.69
N SER A 107 3.29 11.52 -18.54
CA SER A 107 2.92 12.19 -19.78
C SER A 107 1.48 11.85 -20.17
N TRP A 108 0.87 12.72 -20.98
CA TRP A 108 -0.44 12.49 -21.56
C TRP A 108 -0.29 12.26 -23.07
N LYS A 109 -0.82 11.14 -23.57
CA LYS A 109 -0.86 10.82 -24.99
C LYS A 109 -2.09 9.98 -25.31
N GLU A 110 -2.84 10.33 -26.35
CA GLU A 110 -4.00 9.55 -26.83
C GLU A 110 -4.99 9.18 -25.71
N ASP A 111 -5.40 10.17 -24.92
CA ASP A 111 -6.30 10.02 -23.77
C ASP A 111 -5.83 9.00 -22.73
N LYS A 112 -4.52 8.79 -22.64
CA LYS A 112 -3.89 7.96 -21.63
C LYS A 112 -2.86 8.75 -20.84
N ILE A 113 -2.84 8.51 -19.54
CA ILE A 113 -1.75 8.94 -18.67
C ILE A 113 -0.72 7.81 -18.65
N HIS A 114 0.46 8.12 -19.16
CA HIS A 114 1.62 7.25 -19.08
C HIS A 114 2.39 7.59 -17.81
N ILE A 115 2.66 6.57 -17.00
CA ILE A 115 3.40 6.69 -15.74
C ILE A 115 4.59 5.75 -15.85
N SER A 116 5.80 6.30 -15.73
CA SER A 116 7.01 5.48 -15.76
C SER A 116 7.08 4.57 -14.53
N LYS A 117 7.76 3.44 -14.67
CA LYS A 117 8.06 2.51 -13.57
C LYS A 117 8.69 3.22 -12.37
N ASP A 118 9.62 4.12 -12.58
CA ASP A 118 10.29 4.84 -11.50
C ASP A 118 9.36 5.80 -10.78
N LYS A 119 8.47 6.47 -11.52
CA LYS A 119 7.42 7.29 -10.92
C LYS A 119 6.45 6.42 -10.12
N MET A 120 6.03 5.28 -10.66
CA MET A 120 5.19 4.32 -9.91
C MET A 120 5.85 3.92 -8.59
N LYS A 121 7.13 3.53 -8.61
CA LYS A 121 7.90 3.21 -7.40
C LYS A 121 7.97 4.37 -6.40
N SER A 122 8.07 5.62 -6.88
CA SER A 122 8.14 6.79 -6.00
C SER A 122 6.89 6.95 -5.12
N PHE A 123 5.71 6.49 -5.57
CA PHE A 123 4.49 6.52 -4.76
C PHE A 123 4.56 5.56 -3.55
N PHE A 124 5.41 4.53 -3.61
CA PHE A 124 5.60 3.56 -2.54
C PHE A 124 6.67 3.97 -1.55
N TRP A 125 7.58 4.88 -1.93
CA TRP A 125 8.80 5.17 -1.18
C TRP A 125 8.58 5.36 0.33
N GLU A 126 7.63 6.22 0.70
CA GLU A 126 7.34 6.50 2.10
C GLU A 126 6.82 5.27 2.87
N SER A 127 6.02 4.43 2.22
CA SER A 127 5.55 3.17 2.79
C SER A 127 6.68 2.16 2.94
N LEU A 128 7.58 2.07 1.95
CA LEU A 128 8.71 1.13 1.94
C LEU A 128 9.72 1.47 3.02
N VAL A 129 10.14 2.74 3.11
CA VAL A 129 11.05 3.22 4.17
C VAL A 129 10.46 2.94 5.54
N HIS A 130 9.17 3.25 5.75
CA HIS A 130 8.50 2.98 7.02
C HIS A 130 8.51 1.49 7.39
N ILE A 131 8.25 0.61 6.41
CA ILE A 131 8.27 -0.84 6.62
C ILE A 131 9.67 -1.33 6.94
N ARG A 132 10.68 -0.86 6.20
CA ARG A 132 12.09 -1.16 6.46
C ARG A 132 12.46 -0.79 7.89
N ASP A 133 12.25 0.46 8.28
CA ASP A 133 12.66 0.96 9.60
C ASP A 133 11.92 0.19 10.72
N SER A 134 10.63 -0.09 10.53
CA SER A 134 9.85 -0.90 11.49
C SER A 134 10.35 -2.34 11.61
N LEU A 135 10.78 -2.96 10.50
CA LEU A 135 11.33 -4.31 10.52
C LEU A 135 12.73 -4.35 11.13
N CYS A 136 13.60 -3.38 10.83
CA CYS A 136 14.90 -3.22 11.49
C CYS A 136 14.73 -3.15 13.02
N ASP A 137 13.87 -2.25 13.51
CA ASP A 137 13.61 -2.09 14.95
C ASP A 137 13.12 -3.38 15.63
N ILE A 138 12.41 -4.24 14.90
CA ILE A 138 11.88 -5.50 15.42
C ILE A 138 12.95 -6.58 15.40
N LEU A 139 13.69 -6.71 14.30
CA LEU A 139 14.74 -7.72 14.15
C LEU A 139 15.91 -7.46 15.11
N ASP A 140 16.22 -6.19 15.38
CA ASP A 140 17.22 -5.80 16.39
C ASP A 140 16.83 -6.25 17.81
N LYS A 141 15.52 -6.21 18.13
CA LYS A 141 14.99 -6.65 19.43
C LYS A 141 14.73 -8.15 19.52
N HIS A 142 14.59 -8.81 18.37
CA HIS A 142 14.25 -10.22 18.24
C HIS A 142 15.14 -10.87 17.16
N PRO A 143 16.45 -11.03 17.43
CA PRO A 143 17.42 -11.55 16.46
C PRO A 143 17.20 -13.03 16.11
N ASP A 144 16.34 -13.73 16.87
CA ASP A 144 15.96 -15.12 16.67
C ASP A 144 14.82 -15.32 15.66
N ILE A 145 14.26 -14.24 15.09
CA ILE A 145 13.22 -14.31 14.05
C ILE A 145 13.78 -15.01 12.81
N LYS A 146 13.17 -16.15 12.46
CA LYS A 146 13.56 -16.94 11.27
C LYS A 146 12.79 -16.59 10.00
N TYR A 147 11.58 -16.04 10.15
CA TYR A 147 10.65 -15.84 9.03
C TYR A 147 9.98 -14.47 9.11
N ILE A 148 9.84 -13.82 7.95
CA ILE A 148 8.99 -12.64 7.76
C ILE A 148 7.85 -13.04 6.83
N LEU A 149 6.62 -13.06 7.33
CA LEU A 149 5.46 -13.45 6.54
C LEU A 149 4.65 -12.21 6.11
N LEU A 150 4.63 -11.92 4.81
CA LEU A 150 3.86 -10.81 4.25
C LEU A 150 2.45 -11.25 3.86
N VAL A 151 1.45 -10.65 4.49
CA VAL A 151 0.02 -10.94 4.31
C VAL A 151 -0.82 -9.67 4.15
N GLY A 152 -2.06 -9.83 3.68
CA GLY A 152 -2.99 -8.72 3.46
C GLY A 152 -2.94 -8.14 2.04
N GLY A 153 -3.85 -7.21 1.76
CA GLY A 153 -4.04 -6.67 0.40
C GLY A 153 -2.79 -5.99 -0.16
N PHE A 154 -2.04 -5.27 0.68
CA PHE A 154 -0.83 -4.55 0.24
C PHE A 154 0.34 -5.49 -0.08
N ALA A 155 0.41 -6.65 0.57
CA ALA A 155 1.42 -7.69 0.30
C ALA A 155 1.27 -8.33 -1.10
N GLN A 156 0.17 -8.08 -1.81
CA GLN A 156 0.05 -8.45 -3.23
C GLN A 156 1.02 -7.66 -4.12
N SER A 157 1.45 -6.47 -3.69
CA SER A 157 2.40 -5.66 -4.43
C SER A 157 3.75 -6.36 -4.52
N THR A 158 4.22 -6.61 -5.75
CA THR A 158 5.55 -7.16 -5.96
C THR A 158 6.65 -6.15 -5.65
N ILE A 159 6.39 -4.84 -5.81
CA ILE A 159 7.31 -3.78 -5.36
C ILE A 159 7.59 -3.92 -3.86
N LEU A 160 6.54 -4.12 -3.05
CA LEU A 160 6.71 -4.33 -1.61
C LEU A 160 7.45 -5.63 -1.30
N TYR A 161 7.06 -6.74 -1.94
CA TYR A 161 7.69 -8.03 -1.70
C TYR A 161 9.19 -8.02 -2.05
N GLU A 162 9.55 -7.50 -3.23
CA GLU A 162 10.95 -7.39 -3.66
C GLU A 162 11.76 -6.48 -2.74
N HIS A 163 11.18 -5.38 -2.26
CA HIS A 163 11.85 -4.48 -1.32
C HIS A 163 12.17 -5.20 0.00
N VAL A 164 11.18 -5.83 0.63
CA VAL A 164 11.40 -6.56 1.89
C VAL A 164 12.35 -7.74 1.68
N GLN A 165 12.21 -8.47 0.58
CA GLN A 165 13.10 -9.58 0.25
C GLN A 165 14.55 -9.09 0.10
N LYS A 166 14.77 -7.99 -0.63
CA LYS A 166 16.11 -7.43 -0.82
C LYS A 166 16.74 -6.97 0.49
N GLU A 167 15.98 -6.31 1.36
CA GLU A 167 16.53 -5.71 2.59
C GLU A 167 16.78 -6.76 3.70
N PHE A 168 16.00 -7.85 3.76
CA PHE A 168 15.96 -8.72 4.95
C PHE A 168 16.23 -10.21 4.70
N SER A 169 16.46 -10.66 3.45
CA SER A 169 16.67 -12.10 3.18
C SER A 169 17.92 -12.69 3.84
N ASP A 170 18.90 -11.86 4.18
CA ASP A 170 20.11 -12.28 4.88
C ASP A 170 19.87 -12.52 6.39
N GLN A 171 18.81 -11.92 6.95
CA GLN A 171 18.47 -12.02 8.38
C GLN A 171 17.34 -13.02 8.64
N ALA A 172 16.33 -13.04 7.76
CA ALA A 172 15.15 -13.90 7.90
C ALA A 172 14.60 -14.32 6.54
N LYS A 173 14.02 -15.53 6.48
CA LYS A 173 13.36 -16.01 5.27
C LYS A 173 12.06 -15.24 5.03
N VAL A 174 12.02 -14.45 3.96
CA VAL A 174 10.82 -13.71 3.54
C VAL A 174 9.86 -14.65 2.80
N LEU A 175 8.63 -14.72 3.28
CA LEU A 175 7.56 -15.55 2.74
C LEU A 175 6.37 -14.69 2.34
N ARG A 176 5.77 -15.03 1.19
CA ARG A 176 4.51 -14.45 0.72
C ARG A 176 3.59 -15.58 0.25
N PRO A 177 2.41 -15.79 0.87
CA PRO A 177 1.45 -16.76 0.37
C PRO A 177 1.02 -16.45 -1.06
N LYS A 178 0.57 -17.46 -1.81
CA LYS A 178 0.07 -17.28 -3.19
C LYS A 178 -1.02 -16.20 -3.27
N ASN A 179 -1.93 -16.18 -2.30
CA ASN A 179 -2.99 -15.18 -2.14
C ASN A 179 -2.85 -14.49 -0.76
N PRO A 180 -2.04 -13.42 -0.63
CA PRO A 180 -1.76 -12.78 0.65
C PRO A 180 -3.01 -12.21 1.35
N GLN A 181 -3.98 -11.71 0.58
CA GLN A 181 -5.24 -11.19 1.11
C GLN A 181 -6.13 -12.32 1.66
N GLU A 182 -6.23 -13.45 0.94
CA GLU A 182 -7.00 -14.61 1.41
C GLU A 182 -6.41 -15.25 2.66
N ALA A 183 -5.09 -15.18 2.84
CA ALA A 183 -4.42 -15.75 4.02
C ALA A 183 -4.99 -15.16 5.32
N ILE A 184 -5.33 -13.86 5.33
CA ILE A 184 -5.97 -13.20 6.47
C ILE A 184 -7.37 -13.78 6.72
N LEU A 185 -8.18 -13.93 5.67
CA LEU A 185 -9.54 -14.47 5.77
C LEU A 185 -9.53 -15.92 6.25
N LYS A 186 -8.67 -16.75 5.67
CA LYS A 186 -8.49 -18.15 6.08
C LYS A 186 -8.04 -18.25 7.54
N GLY A 187 -7.09 -17.42 7.94
CA GLY A 187 -6.65 -17.30 9.34
C GLY A 187 -7.79 -16.94 10.29
N ALA A 188 -8.63 -15.97 9.92
CA ALA A 188 -9.79 -15.57 10.71
C ALA A 188 -10.82 -16.70 10.86
N VAL A 189 -11.09 -17.44 9.78
CA VAL A 189 -12.01 -18.60 9.82
C VAL A 189 -11.46 -19.72 10.71
N MET A 190 -10.17 -20.05 10.58
CA MET A 190 -9.54 -21.06 11.43
C MET A 190 -9.59 -20.67 12.90
N PHE A 191 -9.25 -19.42 13.22
CA PHE A 191 -9.32 -18.91 14.59
C PHE A 191 -10.76 -18.88 15.15
N GLY A 192 -11.76 -18.58 14.32
CA GLY A 192 -13.16 -18.62 14.72
C GLY A 192 -13.67 -20.03 15.04
N ARG A 193 -13.11 -21.06 14.39
CA ARG A 193 -13.43 -22.47 14.64
C ARG A 193 -12.70 -23.04 15.85
N ASP A 194 -11.44 -22.67 16.02
CA ASP A 194 -10.61 -23.11 17.13
C ASP A 194 -9.72 -21.96 17.63
N GLN A 195 -10.08 -21.44 18.80
CA GLN A 195 -9.34 -20.36 19.43
C GLN A 195 -8.06 -20.82 20.12
N SER A 196 -7.90 -22.14 20.36
CA SER A 196 -6.71 -22.71 21.01
C SER A 196 -5.44 -22.59 20.14
N VAL A 197 -5.61 -22.30 18.85
CA VAL A 197 -4.54 -21.97 17.89
C VAL A 197 -3.71 -20.76 18.38
N ILE A 198 -4.30 -19.83 19.15
CA ILE A 198 -3.57 -18.71 19.76
C ILE A 198 -3.56 -18.87 21.27
N ARG A 199 -2.38 -19.16 21.82
CA ARG A 199 -2.21 -19.44 23.26
C ARG A 199 -2.18 -18.17 24.11
N SER A 200 -1.69 -17.05 23.57
CA SER A 200 -1.70 -15.75 24.27
C SER A 200 -1.56 -14.58 23.30
N ARG A 201 -2.14 -13.43 23.67
CA ARG A 201 -2.05 -12.14 22.95
C ARG A 201 -1.56 -11.06 23.92
N LYS A 202 -0.82 -10.08 23.43
CA LYS A 202 -0.55 -8.83 24.17
C LYS A 202 -1.61 -7.80 23.82
N SER A 203 -2.10 -7.09 24.85
CA SER A 203 -2.95 -5.94 24.64
C SER A 203 -2.19 -4.85 23.88
N ALA A 204 -2.81 -4.25 22.87
CA ALA A 204 -2.27 -3.10 22.15
C ALA A 204 -2.36 -1.78 22.93
N PHE A 205 -3.02 -1.79 24.10
CA PHE A 205 -3.26 -0.62 24.93
C PHE A 205 -2.54 -0.76 26.28
N TYR A 206 -1.77 0.26 26.65
CA TYR A 206 -1.28 0.45 28.01
C TYR A 206 -2.41 1.02 28.87
N LEU A 207 -2.91 0.23 29.83
CA LEU A 207 -3.78 0.73 30.89
C LEU A 207 -2.90 1.52 31.87
N ARG A 208 -3.01 2.85 31.84
CA ARG A 208 -2.39 3.72 32.86
C ARG A 208 -3.48 4.09 33.86
N SER A 209 -3.47 3.47 35.04
CA SER A 209 -4.23 4.00 36.18
C SER A 209 -3.57 5.30 36.61
N ARG A 210 -4.35 6.40 36.64
CA ARG A 210 -3.96 7.57 37.42
C ARG A 210 -4.06 7.14 38.88
N CYS A 211 -2.94 7.16 39.59
CA CYS A 211 -2.99 7.23 41.04
C CYS A 211 -3.27 8.70 41.38
N ASP A 212 -4.35 8.96 42.11
CA ASP A 212 -4.70 10.27 42.65
C ASP A 212 -3.69 10.73 43.71
#